data_AF-A0A409XQ70-F1
#
_entry.id   AF-A0A409XQ70-F1
#
_cell.length_a   1.000
_cell.length_b   1.000
_cell.length_c   1.000
_cell.angle_alpha   90.00
_cell.angle_beta   90.00
_cell.angle_gamma   90.00
#
_symmetry.space_group_name_H-M   'P 1'
#
loop_
_entity.id
_entity.type
_entity.pdbx_description
1 polymer ?
#
loop_
_entity_poly.entity_id
_entity_poly.type
_entity_poly.pdbx_seq_one_letter_code
_entity_poly.pdbx_strand_id
1 'polypeptide(L)'
;MALLPHKVPERLQQLAHIVSAYNICLRLKKSLQLANNNSNDLAIGHNLVYVQVLDYLMHYVPTNLGLKHIALEISKFIDDSAVLAVGKMDHIQIHKLYGVSHCSFARIQDMNNAILQHQVASQSPFQAKKYVRLAFVQDRYRCVVTRVYDVYPVMTIQELVTKFEADLSARMEYMQCAHIFPVSTNASIQPGPEEVCLLSIFTS
;
A
#
# COMPACT_ATOMS: atom_id res chain seq x y z
N MET A 1 19.36 -6.65 -1.35
CA MET A 1 18.31 -6.13 -2.25
C MET A 1 17.86 -7.25 -3.16
N ALA A 2 16.57 -7.60 -3.18
CA ALA A 2 16.05 -8.36 -4.29
C ALA A 2 15.94 -7.39 -5.48
N LEU A 3 16.73 -7.62 -6.53
CA LEU A 3 16.60 -6.89 -7.78
C LEU A 3 15.22 -7.24 -8.35
N LEU A 4 14.33 -6.24 -8.42
CA LEU A 4 13.07 -6.40 -9.15
C LEU A 4 13.38 -6.86 -10.59
N PRO A 5 12.56 -7.77 -11.14
CA PRO A 5 12.85 -8.38 -12.43
C PRO A 5 12.97 -7.31 -13.50
N HIS A 6 14.04 -7.38 -14.29
CA HIS A 6 14.27 -6.44 -15.41
C HIS A 6 13.32 -6.67 -16.59
N LYS A 7 12.55 -7.76 -16.54
CA LYS A 7 11.58 -8.13 -17.56
C LYS A 7 10.21 -7.68 -17.12
N VAL A 8 9.49 -7.06 -18.05
CA VAL A 8 8.05 -6.80 -17.94
C VAL A 8 7.35 -8.13 -17.59
N PRO A 9 6.64 -8.22 -16.45
CA PRO A 9 5.89 -9.41 -16.10
C PRO A 9 4.95 -9.80 -17.24
N GLU A 10 4.82 -11.11 -17.50
CA GLU A 10 3.99 -11.63 -18.61
C GLU A 10 2.57 -11.07 -18.57
N ARG A 11 2.00 -10.90 -17.37
CA ARG A 11 0.67 -10.30 -17.15
C ARG A 11 0.53 -8.87 -17.72
N LEU A 12 1.62 -8.13 -17.87
CA LEU A 12 1.63 -6.75 -18.39
C LEU A 12 1.88 -6.68 -19.90
N GLN A 13 2.44 -7.74 -20.51
CA GLN A 13 2.92 -7.72 -21.90
C GLN A 13 1.79 -7.56 -22.92
N GLN A 14 0.57 -7.98 -22.58
CA GLN A 14 -0.58 -7.93 -23.50
C GLN A 14 -1.20 -6.52 -23.64
N LEU A 15 -0.78 -5.56 -22.82
CA LEU A 15 -1.41 -4.24 -22.74
C LEU A 15 -0.38 -3.14 -23.06
N ALA A 16 -0.37 -2.68 -24.31
CA ALA A 16 0.62 -1.74 -24.84
C ALA A 16 0.82 -0.47 -23.99
N HIS A 17 -0.27 0.08 -23.42
CA HIS A 17 -0.21 1.25 -22.54
C HIS A 17 0.51 0.96 -21.21
N ILE A 18 0.36 -0.25 -20.66
CA ILE A 18 1.03 -0.68 -19.44
C ILE A 18 2.51 -0.93 -19.71
N VAL A 19 2.83 -1.56 -20.84
CA VAL A 19 4.22 -1.73 -21.29
C VAL A 19 4.92 -0.38 -21.47
N SER A 20 4.23 0.62 -22.02
CA SER A 20 4.74 1.99 -22.16
C SER A 20 5.04 2.62 -20.79
N ALA A 21 4.07 2.61 -19.86
CA ALA A 21 4.26 3.11 -18.50
C ALA A 21 5.43 2.41 -17.78
N TYR A 22 5.53 1.09 -17.94
CA TYR A 22 6.63 0.31 -17.37
C TYR A 22 7.99 0.73 -17.92
N ASN A 23 8.10 0.92 -19.23
CA ASN A 23 9.33 1.35 -19.87
C ASN A 23 9.75 2.75 -19.42
N ILE A 24 8.79 3.64 -19.13
CA ILE A 24 9.07 4.96 -18.53
C ILE A 24 9.74 4.79 -17.15
N CYS A 25 9.14 3.99 -16.26
CA CYS A 25 9.73 3.70 -14.95
C CYS A 25 11.12 3.06 -15.07
N LEU A 26 11.31 2.12 -16.01
CA LEU A 26 12.60 1.47 -16.23
C LEU A 26 13.67 2.45 -16.72
N ARG A 27 13.33 3.33 -17.66
CA ARG A 27 14.23 4.39 -18.17
C ARG A 27 14.64 5.33 -17.04
N LEU A 28 13.67 5.82 -16.26
CA LEU A 28 13.87 6.68 -15.10
C LEU A 28 14.80 6.03 -14.08
N LYS A 29 14.54 4.77 -13.71
CA LYS A 29 15.35 4.00 -12.77
C LYS A 29 16.81 3.90 -13.23
N LYS A 30 17.05 3.60 -14.51
CA LYS A 30 18.40 3.53 -15.08
C LYS A 30 19.10 4.89 -15.04
N SER A 31 18.41 5.95 -15.42
CA SER A 31 18.93 7.33 -15.39
C SER A 31 19.35 7.74 -13.97
N LEU A 32 18.48 7.49 -12.98
CA LEU A 32 18.76 7.78 -11.57
C LEU A 32 19.89 6.91 -10.99
N GLN A 33 19.97 5.63 -11.37
CA GLN A 33 21.07 4.77 -10.94
C GLN A 33 22.43 5.24 -11.48
N LEU A 34 22.48 5.67 -12.74
CA LEU A 34 23.70 6.26 -13.31
C LEU A 34 24.08 7.55 -12.59
N ALA A 35 23.11 8.43 -12.32
CA ALA A 35 23.34 9.67 -11.59
C ALA A 35 23.81 9.43 -10.14
N ASN A 36 23.24 8.42 -9.46
CA ASN A 36 23.60 8.03 -8.09
C ASN A 36 25.00 7.43 -8.00
N ASN A 37 25.46 6.73 -9.04
CA ASN A 37 26.82 6.20 -9.08
C ASN A 37 27.86 7.33 -9.26
N ASN A 38 27.45 8.44 -9.87
CA ASN A 38 28.31 9.59 -10.16
C ASN A 38 28.25 10.67 -9.07
N SER A 39 27.28 10.63 -8.17
CA SER A 39 27.05 11.66 -7.16
C SER A 39 26.45 11.10 -5.88
N ASN A 40 26.90 11.60 -4.72
CA ASN A 40 26.34 11.26 -3.40
C ASN A 40 25.13 12.13 -3.04
N ASP A 41 24.32 12.53 -4.02
CA ASP A 41 23.15 13.39 -3.78
C ASP A 41 21.99 12.58 -3.20
N LEU A 42 21.58 12.94 -1.98
CA LEU A 42 20.46 12.33 -1.27
C LEU A 42 19.13 12.45 -2.06
N ALA A 43 18.95 13.54 -2.82
CA ALA A 43 17.74 13.75 -3.62
C ALA A 43 17.59 12.68 -4.72
N ILE A 44 18.69 12.24 -5.32
CA ILE A 44 18.69 11.16 -6.31
C ILE A 44 18.30 9.84 -5.64
N GLY A 45 18.79 9.59 -4.43
CA GLY A 45 18.40 8.43 -3.62
C GLY A 45 16.88 8.39 -3.37
N HIS A 46 16.28 9.51 -2.97
CA HIS A 46 14.83 9.60 -2.75
C HIS A 46 14.03 9.36 -4.04
N ASN A 47 14.47 9.94 -5.16
CA ASN A 47 13.81 9.74 -6.44
C ASN A 47 13.86 8.27 -6.88
N LEU A 48 14.96 7.56 -6.60
CA LEU A 48 15.07 6.14 -6.89
C LEU A 48 14.05 5.32 -6.08
N VAL A 49 13.80 5.69 -4.82
CA VAL A 49 12.75 5.07 -3.99
C VAL A 49 11.37 5.29 -4.61
N TYR A 50 11.05 6.50 -5.06
CA TYR A 50 9.75 6.80 -5.67
C TYR A 50 9.50 5.96 -6.94
N VAL A 51 10.52 5.81 -7.80
CA VAL A 51 10.40 4.94 -8.98
C VAL A 51 10.26 3.47 -8.59
N GLN A 52 10.94 3.02 -7.53
CA GLN A 52 10.80 1.64 -7.03
C GLN A 52 9.40 1.36 -6.46
N VAL A 53 8.76 2.35 -5.83
CA VAL A 53 7.36 2.23 -5.38
C VAL A 53 6.43 2.06 -6.57
N LEU A 54 6.57 2.86 -7.62
CA LEU A 54 5.77 2.71 -8.84
C LEU A 54 6.00 1.35 -9.52
N ASP A 55 7.25 0.92 -9.60
CA ASP A 55 7.64 -0.38 -10.13
C ASP A 55 6.97 -1.51 -9.34
N TYR A 56 7.02 -1.45 -8.00
CA TYR A 56 6.34 -2.39 -7.11
C TYR A 56 4.83 -2.39 -7.34
N LEU A 57 4.19 -1.22 -7.38
CA LEU A 57 2.74 -1.12 -7.59
C LEU A 57 2.32 -1.75 -8.93
N MET A 58 3.06 -1.53 -10.02
CA MET A 58 2.76 -2.19 -11.30
C MET A 58 2.93 -3.71 -11.25
N HIS A 59 3.86 -4.23 -10.44
CA HIS A 59 4.11 -5.67 -10.29
C HIS A 59 3.12 -6.38 -9.38
N TYR A 60 2.63 -5.70 -8.35
CA TYR A 60 1.92 -6.34 -7.25
C TYR A 60 0.52 -5.81 -7.00
N VAL A 61 0.07 -4.80 -7.74
CA VAL A 61 -1.35 -4.40 -7.66
C VAL A 61 -2.24 -5.61 -8.01
N PRO A 62 -3.25 -5.92 -7.18
CA PRO A 62 -4.00 -7.16 -7.28
C PRO A 62 -5.06 -7.12 -8.39
N THR A 63 -5.48 -5.94 -8.83
CA THR A 63 -6.55 -5.77 -9.82
C THR A 63 -6.04 -5.15 -11.12
N ASN A 64 -6.57 -5.64 -12.24
CA ASN A 64 -6.31 -5.05 -13.56
C ASN A 64 -6.79 -3.58 -13.63
N LEU A 65 -7.84 -3.23 -12.89
CA LEU A 65 -8.34 -1.86 -12.80
C LEU A 65 -7.33 -0.93 -12.10
N GLY A 66 -6.79 -1.36 -10.95
CA GLY A 66 -5.75 -0.60 -10.25
C GLY A 66 -4.48 -0.46 -11.08
N LEU A 67 -4.07 -1.53 -11.76
CA LEU A 67 -2.95 -1.51 -12.70
C LEU A 67 -3.16 -0.51 -13.84
N LYS A 68 -4.35 -0.53 -14.46
CA LYS A 68 -4.72 0.40 -15.52
C LYS A 68 -4.70 1.84 -15.02
N HIS A 69 -5.16 2.09 -13.79
CA HIS A 69 -5.11 3.42 -13.18
C HIS A 69 -3.67 3.92 -13.05
N ILE A 70 -2.78 3.12 -12.44
CA ILE A 70 -1.35 3.45 -12.28
C ILE A 70 -0.70 3.71 -13.63
N ALA A 71 -0.93 2.84 -14.61
CA ALA A 71 -0.35 2.98 -15.95
C ALA A 71 -0.84 4.25 -16.67
N LEU A 72 -2.14 4.56 -16.58
CA LEU A 72 -2.70 5.79 -17.14
C LEU A 72 -2.15 7.02 -16.44
N GLU A 73 -1.98 6.97 -15.12
CA GLU A 73 -1.40 8.06 -14.34
C GLU A 73 0.02 8.34 -14.79
N ILE A 74 0.89 7.32 -14.85
CA ILE A 74 2.27 7.46 -15.35
C ILE A 74 2.29 7.99 -16.79
N SER A 75 1.42 7.47 -17.67
CA SER A 75 1.42 7.83 -19.10
C SER A 75 0.89 9.24 -19.39
N LYS A 76 0.18 9.89 -18.46
CA LYS A 76 -0.25 11.29 -18.61
C LYS A 76 0.91 12.27 -18.57
N PHE A 77 2.04 11.86 -18.01
CA PHE A 77 3.17 12.74 -17.78
C PHE A 77 4.17 12.66 -18.93
N ILE A 78 4.44 13.82 -19.52
CA ILE A 78 5.45 13.98 -20.56
C ILE A 78 6.85 14.04 -19.92
N ASP A 79 6.93 14.60 -18.72
CA ASP A 79 8.18 14.86 -18.02
C ASP A 79 8.44 13.85 -16.90
N ASP A 80 9.70 13.45 -16.80
CA ASP A 80 10.26 12.56 -15.81
C ASP A 80 10.04 13.11 -14.37
N SER A 81 10.09 14.43 -14.19
CA SER A 81 9.84 15.08 -12.89
C SER A 81 8.41 14.86 -12.38
N ALA A 82 7.43 14.83 -13.29
CA ALA A 82 6.04 14.67 -12.93
C ALA A 82 5.70 13.21 -12.59
N VAL A 83 6.36 12.24 -13.25
CA VAL A 83 6.30 10.82 -12.84
C VAL A 83 6.85 10.62 -11.42
N LEU A 84 7.93 11.31 -11.07
CA LEU A 84 8.48 11.28 -9.71
C LEU A 84 7.52 11.88 -8.67
N ALA A 85 6.74 12.89 -9.04
CA ALA A 85 5.72 13.46 -8.17
C ALA A 85 4.61 12.44 -7.83
N VAL A 86 4.19 11.62 -8.80
CA VAL A 86 3.24 10.50 -8.56
C VAL A 86 3.84 9.50 -7.58
N GLY A 87 5.05 9.03 -7.84
CA GLY A 87 5.71 8.06 -6.95
C GLY A 87 5.91 8.60 -5.54
N LYS A 88 6.15 9.91 -5.37
CA LYS A 88 6.21 10.57 -4.06
C LYS A 88 4.86 10.58 -3.35
N MET A 89 3.77 10.88 -4.07
CA MET A 89 2.42 10.87 -3.51
C MET A 89 2.03 9.47 -3.03
N ASP A 90 2.29 8.45 -3.85
CA ASP A 90 2.04 7.05 -3.50
C ASP A 90 2.91 6.61 -2.32
N HIS A 91 4.19 6.97 -2.31
CA HIS A 91 5.08 6.70 -1.18
C HIS A 91 4.56 7.31 0.12
N ILE A 92 4.11 8.57 0.09
CA ILE A 92 3.51 9.24 1.26
C ILE A 92 2.23 8.52 1.70
N GLN A 93 1.39 8.11 0.75
CA GLN A 93 0.14 7.42 1.05
C GLN A 93 0.40 6.04 1.67
N ILE A 94 1.33 5.27 1.11
CA ILE A 94 1.81 4.00 1.68
C ILE A 94 2.33 4.24 3.11
N HIS A 95 3.19 5.22 3.32
CA HIS A 95 3.71 5.51 4.67
C HIS A 95 2.61 5.87 5.67
N LYS A 96 1.61 6.66 5.25
CA LYS A 96 0.43 6.99 6.06
C LYS A 96 -0.40 5.74 6.39
N LEU A 97 -0.61 4.86 5.41
CA LEU A 97 -1.35 3.62 5.60
C LEU A 97 -0.65 2.72 6.61
N TYR A 98 0.66 2.49 6.46
CA TYR A 98 1.40 1.59 7.33
C TYR A 98 1.78 2.21 8.69
N GLY A 99 1.33 3.44 8.99
CA GLY A 99 1.51 4.05 10.31
C GLY A 99 2.98 4.23 10.70
N VAL A 100 3.89 4.28 9.72
CA VAL A 100 5.32 4.51 9.95
C VAL A 100 5.52 6.01 10.17
N SER A 101 4.92 6.52 11.24
CA SER A 101 5.13 7.87 11.73
C SER A 101 6.47 7.89 12.45
N HIS A 102 7.40 8.70 11.92
CA HIS A 102 8.78 8.86 12.34
C HIS A 102 9.73 7.75 11.88
N CYS A 103 10.53 8.04 10.84
CA CYS A 103 11.97 8.22 11.00
C CYS A 103 12.63 8.44 9.63
N SER A 104 13.71 9.20 9.63
CA SER A 104 14.69 9.24 8.55
C SER A 104 15.24 7.84 8.32
N PHE A 105 14.64 7.07 7.42
CA PHE A 105 15.25 5.83 6.96
C PHE A 105 16.35 6.19 5.97
N ALA A 106 17.60 6.10 6.42
CA ALA A 106 18.76 6.36 5.58
C ALA A 106 18.93 5.29 4.48
N ARG A 107 18.30 4.10 4.63
CA ARG A 107 18.36 2.99 3.67
C ARG A 107 17.03 2.25 3.54
N ILE A 108 16.70 1.84 2.32
CA ILE A 108 15.53 1.01 1.95
C ILE A 108 15.47 -0.30 2.74
N GLN A 109 16.63 -0.82 3.15
CA GLN A 109 16.72 -2.05 3.95
C GLN A 109 16.11 -1.87 5.35
N ASP A 110 16.17 -0.67 5.91
CA ASP A 110 15.57 -0.35 7.21
C ASP A 110 14.04 -0.28 7.10
N MET A 111 13.52 0.20 5.97
CA MET A 111 12.08 0.20 5.67
C MET A 111 11.53 -1.22 5.50
N ASN A 112 12.22 -2.08 4.72
CA ASN A 112 11.80 -3.48 4.54
C ASN A 112 11.94 -4.30 5.84
N ASN A 113 13.01 -4.06 6.61
CA ASN A 113 13.18 -4.69 7.91
C ASN A 113 12.13 -4.20 8.93
N ALA A 114 11.72 -2.93 8.88
CA ALA A 114 10.65 -2.41 9.72
C ALA A 114 9.29 -2.98 9.32
N ILE A 115 8.99 -3.10 8.02
CA ILE A 115 7.77 -3.76 7.51
C ILE A 115 7.73 -5.22 7.98
N LEU A 116 8.84 -5.96 7.80
CA LEU A 116 8.96 -7.35 8.25
C LEU A 116 8.88 -7.46 9.78
N GLN A 117 9.58 -6.62 10.55
CA GLN A 117 9.53 -6.61 12.02
C GLN A 117 8.15 -6.21 12.57
N HIS A 118 7.43 -5.30 11.91
CA HIS A 118 6.06 -4.95 12.26
C HIS A 118 5.08 -6.08 11.95
N GLN A 119 5.32 -6.86 10.89
CA GLN A 119 4.54 -8.07 10.56
C GLN A 119 4.83 -9.23 11.54
N VAL A 120 6.06 -9.35 12.03
CA VAL A 120 6.51 -10.38 13.00
C VAL A 120 5.92 -10.18 14.41
N ALA A 121 5.59 -8.94 14.81
CA ALA A 121 5.26 -8.60 16.20
C ALA A 121 3.82 -8.96 16.65
N SER A 122 2.95 -9.51 15.79
CA SER A 122 1.51 -9.64 16.09
C SER A 122 1.09 -10.89 16.89
N GLN A 123 1.94 -11.44 17.75
CA GLN A 123 1.62 -12.68 18.48
C GLN A 123 0.81 -12.49 19.78
N SER A 124 0.46 -11.26 20.17
CA SER A 124 -0.35 -11.03 21.39
C SER A 124 -1.80 -10.61 21.06
N PRO A 125 -2.83 -11.22 21.70
CA PRO A 125 -4.23 -10.84 21.52
C PRO A 125 -4.53 -9.36 21.80
N PHE A 126 -3.71 -8.71 22.62
CA PHE A 126 -3.81 -7.27 22.90
C PHE A 126 -3.34 -6.40 21.72
N GLN A 127 -2.36 -6.87 20.93
CA GLN A 127 -1.90 -6.15 19.76
C GLN A 127 -2.84 -6.30 18.56
N ALA A 128 -3.52 -7.44 18.40
CA ALA A 128 -4.53 -7.64 17.35
C ALA A 128 -5.63 -6.56 17.37
N LYS A 129 -6.10 -6.17 18.56
CA LYS A 129 -7.08 -5.07 18.73
C LYS A 129 -6.54 -3.72 18.25
N LYS A 130 -5.24 -3.46 18.38
CA LYS A 130 -4.59 -2.23 17.90
C LYS A 130 -4.56 -2.19 16.36
N TYR A 131 -4.25 -3.31 15.72
CA TYR A 131 -4.21 -3.41 14.26
C TYR A 131 -5.60 -3.32 13.63
N VAL A 132 -6.62 -3.93 14.24
CA VAL A 132 -8.03 -3.76 13.83
C VAL A 132 -8.40 -2.28 13.79
N ARG A 133 -8.06 -1.53 14.84
CA ARG A 133 -8.37 -0.09 14.90
C ARG A 133 -7.63 0.71 13.82
N LEU A 134 -6.40 0.36 13.49
CA LEU A 134 -5.64 1.02 12.43
C LEU A 134 -6.27 0.76 11.05
N ALA A 135 -6.69 -0.47 10.76
CA ALA A 135 -7.39 -0.81 9.52
C ALA A 135 -8.69 0.01 9.36
N PHE A 136 -9.47 0.15 10.43
CA PHE A 136 -10.66 1.00 10.41
C PHE A 136 -10.33 2.48 10.13
N VAL A 137 -9.25 3.03 10.69
CA VAL A 137 -8.85 4.41 10.40
C VAL A 137 -8.49 4.58 8.92
N GLN A 138 -7.78 3.61 8.33
CA GLN A 138 -7.40 3.63 6.91
C GLN A 138 -8.63 3.72 5.99
N ASP A 139 -9.64 2.90 6.27
CA ASP A 139 -10.86 2.81 5.46
C ASP A 139 -11.93 3.86 5.83
N ARG A 140 -11.57 4.84 6.67
CA ARG A 140 -12.48 5.84 7.25
C ARG A 140 -13.68 5.20 7.94
N TYR A 141 -13.45 4.07 8.60
CA TYR A 141 -14.41 3.30 9.37
C TYR A 141 -15.56 2.75 8.53
N ARG A 142 -15.32 2.55 7.23
CA ARG A 142 -16.27 1.97 6.29
C ARG A 142 -15.78 0.63 5.77
N CYS A 143 -16.70 -0.28 5.44
CA CYS A 143 -16.34 -1.47 4.68
C CYS A 143 -15.78 -1.05 3.31
N VAL A 144 -14.64 -1.61 2.92
CA VAL A 144 -14.00 -1.34 1.63
C VAL A 144 -14.92 -1.67 0.46
N VAL A 145 -15.72 -2.73 0.59
CA VAL A 145 -16.60 -3.24 -0.46
C VAL A 145 -17.91 -2.46 -0.54
N THR A 146 -18.66 -2.38 0.57
CA THR A 146 -20.02 -1.80 0.54
C THR A 146 -20.06 -0.31 0.85
N ARG A 147 -18.96 0.26 1.34
CA ARG A 147 -18.86 1.66 1.83
C ARG A 147 -19.78 2.00 3.01
N VAL A 148 -20.42 1.01 3.62
CA VAL A 148 -21.25 1.17 4.83
C VAL A 148 -20.33 1.44 6.04
N TYR A 149 -20.79 2.20 7.03
CA TYR A 149 -20.07 2.42 8.28
C TYR A 149 -20.31 1.27 9.26
N ASP A 150 -19.31 0.93 10.07
CA ASP A 150 -19.52 0.05 11.21
C ASP A 150 -20.25 0.81 12.35
N VAL A 151 -21.30 0.21 12.90
CA VAL A 151 -22.14 0.80 13.96
C VAL A 151 -21.30 1.18 15.18
N TYR A 152 -20.41 0.29 15.64
CA TYR A 152 -19.74 0.48 16.92
C TYR A 152 -18.79 1.70 16.94
N PRO A 153 -17.88 1.89 15.96
CA PRO A 153 -17.05 3.09 15.90
C PRO A 153 -17.85 4.38 15.74
N VAL A 154 -18.92 4.38 14.93
CA VAL A 154 -19.75 5.58 14.75
C VAL A 154 -20.40 5.98 16.07
N MET A 155 -20.97 5.04 16.83
CA MET A 155 -21.62 5.35 18.11
C MET A 155 -20.66 5.77 19.24
N THR A 156 -19.37 5.47 19.12
CA THR A 156 -18.39 5.72 20.21
C THR A 156 -17.45 6.90 19.93
N ILE A 157 -17.32 7.36 18.68
CA ILE A 157 -16.39 8.41 18.28
C ILE A 157 -17.18 9.61 17.73
N GLN A 158 -17.21 10.71 18.48
CA GLN A 158 -18.01 11.90 18.16
C GLN A 158 -17.75 12.46 16.75
N GLU A 159 -16.49 12.46 16.30
CA GLU A 159 -16.14 12.94 14.96
C GLU A 159 -16.78 12.10 13.85
N LEU A 160 -16.90 10.77 14.06
CA LEU A 160 -17.56 9.87 13.13
C LEU A 160 -19.07 10.07 13.11
N VAL A 161 -19.68 10.34 14.27
CA VAL A 161 -21.10 10.71 14.35
C VAL A 161 -21.38 11.91 13.44
N THR A 162 -20.61 13.00 13.60
CA THR A 162 -20.80 14.21 12.79
C THR A 162 -20.59 13.95 11.31
N LYS A 163 -19.60 13.12 10.93
CA LYS A 163 -19.37 12.74 9.53
C LYS A 163 -20.49 11.88 8.96
N PHE A 164 -21.02 10.95 9.75
CA PHE A 164 -22.13 10.10 9.35
C PHE A 164 -23.42 10.91 9.17
N GLU A 165 -23.75 11.79 10.13
CA GLU A 165 -24.94 12.65 10.07
C GLU A 165 -24.89 13.67 8.93
N ALA A 166 -23.70 14.12 8.54
CA ALA A 166 -23.52 15.02 7.40
C ALA A 166 -23.74 14.34 6.03
N ASP A 167 -23.69 13.01 5.96
CA ASP A 167 -23.87 12.24 4.73
C ASP A 167 -25.26 11.57 4.69
N LEU A 168 -26.20 12.22 4.00
CA LEU A 168 -27.58 11.72 3.86
C LEU A 168 -27.69 10.35 3.18
N SER A 169 -26.64 9.90 2.50
CA SER A 169 -26.59 8.60 1.82
C SER A 169 -25.91 7.51 2.64
N ALA A 170 -25.28 7.89 3.75
CA ALA A 170 -24.54 6.95 4.58
C ALA A 170 -25.48 5.94 5.23
N ARG A 171 -24.97 4.71 5.34
CA ARG A 171 -25.63 3.60 6.04
C ARG A 171 -24.71 3.09 7.14
N MET A 172 -25.29 2.56 8.20
CA MET A 172 -24.58 1.87 9.28
C MET A 172 -25.06 0.44 9.36
N GLU A 173 -24.11 -0.50 9.48
CA GLU A 173 -24.40 -1.92 9.72
C GLU A 173 -23.33 -2.50 10.67
N TYR A 174 -23.65 -3.60 11.34
CA TYR A 174 -22.69 -4.29 12.19
C TYR A 174 -21.66 -5.00 11.31
N MET A 175 -20.38 -4.71 11.51
CA MET A 175 -19.31 -5.37 10.77
C MET A 175 -18.60 -6.42 11.60
N GLN A 176 -18.23 -7.52 10.95
CA GLN A 176 -17.32 -8.50 11.51
C GLN A 176 -15.95 -8.32 10.87
N CYS A 177 -14.90 -8.41 11.69
CA CYS A 177 -13.54 -8.49 11.18
C CYS A 177 -13.35 -9.88 10.58
N ALA A 178 -13.11 -9.97 9.28
CA ALA A 178 -12.72 -11.21 8.65
C ALA A 178 -11.19 -11.27 8.54
N HIS A 179 -10.65 -12.46 8.76
CA HIS A 179 -9.26 -12.71 8.42
C HIS A 179 -9.15 -12.89 6.91
N ILE A 180 -8.18 -12.23 6.25
CA ILE A 180 -7.93 -12.42 4.81
C ILE A 180 -7.51 -13.85 4.53
N PHE A 181 -6.68 -14.40 5.43
CA PHE A 181 -6.30 -15.79 5.44
C PHE A 181 -7.00 -16.48 6.60
N PRO A 182 -7.70 -17.61 6.37
CA PRO A 182 -8.29 -18.38 7.45
C PRO A 182 -7.23 -18.70 8.50
N VAL A 183 -7.59 -18.59 9.79
CA VAL A 183 -6.70 -18.97 10.90
C VAL A 183 -6.19 -20.41 10.73
N SER A 184 -7.00 -21.28 10.12
CA SER A 184 -6.63 -22.66 9.80
C SER A 184 -5.51 -22.79 8.78
N THR A 185 -5.35 -21.83 7.86
CA THR A 185 -4.25 -21.83 6.88
C THR A 185 -2.89 -21.55 7.54
N ASN A 186 -2.91 -20.95 8.73
CA ASN A 186 -1.72 -20.71 9.55
C ASN A 186 -1.39 -21.88 10.50
N ALA A 187 -2.24 -22.92 10.58
CA ALA A 187 -2.06 -24.02 11.55
C ALA A 187 -0.95 -25.03 11.15
N SER A 188 -0.55 -25.07 9.88
CA SER A 188 0.47 -25.99 9.35
C SER A 188 1.82 -25.32 9.06
N ILE A 189 1.92 -24.01 9.27
CA ILE A 189 3.18 -23.28 9.22
C ILE A 189 3.80 -23.45 10.61
N GLN A 190 5.00 -24.06 10.71
CA GLN A 190 5.77 -24.07 11.96
C GLN A 190 5.79 -22.64 12.54
N PRO A 191 5.80 -22.44 13.87
CA PRO A 191 5.77 -21.11 14.48
C PRO A 191 7.00 -20.29 14.08
N GLY A 192 6.87 -19.70 12.91
CA GLY A 192 7.74 -18.75 12.25
C GLY A 192 6.88 -17.54 11.90
N PRO A 193 7.51 -16.41 11.61
CA PRO A 193 6.83 -15.13 11.69
C PRO A 193 6.11 -14.81 10.38
N GLU A 194 4.95 -15.42 10.12
CA GLU A 194 4.10 -15.07 8.98
C GLU A 194 2.64 -14.78 9.38
N GLU A 195 2.32 -13.49 9.20
CA GLU A 195 1.11 -12.83 8.72
C GLU A 195 -0.30 -13.18 9.26
N VAL A 196 -0.91 -12.16 9.87
CA VAL A 196 -2.37 -11.97 9.95
C VAL A 196 -2.70 -10.64 9.28
N CYS A 197 -3.31 -10.66 8.10
CA CYS A 197 -3.95 -9.49 7.52
C CYS A 197 -5.47 -9.57 7.77
N LEU A 198 -6.05 -8.47 8.26
CA LEU A 198 -7.48 -8.35 8.55
C LEU A 198 -8.12 -7.47 7.49
N LEU A 199 -9.29 -7.87 7.01
CA LEU A 199 -10.13 -7.07 6.12
C LEU A 199 -11.57 -7.18 6.59
N SER A 200 -12.29 -6.06 6.62
CA SER A 200 -13.69 -6.05 7.07
C SER A 200 -14.58 -6.56 5.94
N ILE A 201 -15.23 -7.72 6.15
CA ILE A 201 -16.15 -8.34 5.19
C ILE A 201 -17.48 -8.58 5.88
N PHE A 202 -18.58 -8.41 5.13
CA PHE A 202 -19.93 -8.72 5.58
C PHE A 202 -20.12 -10.22 5.82
N THR A 203 -20.81 -10.54 6.92
CA THR A 203 -21.49 -11.82 7.10
C THR A 203 -22.99 -11.52 7.18
N SER A 204 -23.72 -11.92 6.14
CA SER A 204 -25.19 -11.88 6.10
C SER A 204 -25.79 -13.03 6.90
#